data_AF-A0A0K1DCP8-F1
#
_entry.id   AF-A0A0K1DCP8-F1
#
_cell.length_a   1.000
_cell.length_b   1.000
_cell.length_c   1.000
_cell.angle_alpha   90.00
_cell.angle_beta   90.00
_cell.angle_gamma   90.00
#
_symmetry.space_group_name_H-M   'P 1'
#
loop_
_entity.id
_entity.type
_entity.pdbx_description
1 polymer ?
#
loop_
_entity_poly.entity_id
_entity_poly.type
_entity_poly.pdbx_seq_one_letter_code
_entity_poly.pdbx_strand_id
1 'polypeptide(L)'
;MLYSLRLFLFLINSDQPTILNWFDSTLNTKTTLGQDDPIYKLIASLSLFKNDLLQKVQDGLNLTDIENVIFFLIFVRFIILIFRYNLKTSTYITCIGIFAGYLWYRHLIDIVTMYSQLLIKFPYWRKLGVSAIELQRSSVALAKTDMQLGSNVHWYNPGKLFYYAFTKGIIHTDPDSGLRYYIDPISMIISNLNETNKARILPYYYQVYNVIIPYLVETIGEFWQQLSGIVAYAMLTRVGKRYCPYLVRWHWTFLLIMGFLEQVMIFFIFRVEYFQQNVLEPNLVFNVATQASGSRAVTLSATDPNLLFQFNALSIVLLVCISVHIGSIFFGLLHAIYGQYFYIPLFVETTELHIGPRPKNSIYSGGNTAWQDEKQANIYRKFPKLWYGWFGNGTKTNWITGPVQTFFRKSVQKVIRLFKK
;
A
#
# COMPACT_ATOMS: atom_id res chain seq x y z
N MET A 1 32.58 -2.26 -18.49
CA MET A 1 31.19 -2.61 -18.87
C MET A 1 30.86 -4.09 -18.64
N LEU A 2 31.73 -5.04 -19.00
CA LEU A 2 31.49 -6.49 -18.73
C LEU A 2 31.73 -6.93 -17.27
N TYR A 3 32.63 -6.26 -16.53
CA TYR A 3 32.99 -6.70 -15.16
C TYR A 3 31.93 -6.42 -14.08
N SER A 4 31.10 -5.38 -14.23
CA SER A 4 30.02 -5.07 -13.28
C SER A 4 28.78 -5.95 -13.48
N LEU A 5 28.52 -6.40 -14.72
CA LEU A 5 27.52 -7.40 -15.04
C LEU A 5 27.94 -8.77 -14.47
N ARG A 6 29.25 -9.05 -14.45
CA ARG A 6 29.84 -10.20 -13.77
C ARG A 6 29.65 -10.17 -12.24
N LEU A 7 29.69 -8.99 -11.61
CA LEU A 7 29.44 -8.85 -10.17
C LEU A 7 27.96 -9.08 -9.80
N PHE A 8 27.04 -8.64 -10.65
CA PHE A 8 25.59 -8.86 -10.46
C PHE A 8 25.19 -10.32 -10.75
N LEU A 9 25.87 -10.99 -11.69
CA LEU A 9 25.73 -12.42 -11.98
C LEU A 9 26.44 -13.33 -10.95
N PHE A 10 27.36 -12.81 -10.13
CA PHE A 10 28.03 -13.58 -9.06
C PHE A 10 27.22 -13.67 -7.76
N LEU A 11 26.24 -12.77 -7.56
CA LEU A 11 25.35 -12.79 -6.38
C LEU A 11 24.15 -13.73 -6.55
N ILE A 12 23.90 -14.19 -7.77
CA ILE A 12 22.93 -15.24 -8.07
C ILE A 12 23.72 -16.33 -8.75
N ASN A 13 24.25 -17.28 -7.96
CA ASN A 13 24.64 -18.58 -8.52
C ASN A 13 23.33 -19.30 -8.90
N SER A 14 22.73 -18.84 -9.99
CA SER A 14 21.51 -19.42 -10.55
C SER A 14 21.98 -20.66 -11.27
N ASP A 15 22.10 -21.74 -10.52
CA ASP A 15 22.27 -23.05 -11.13
C ASP A 15 21.06 -23.24 -12.07
N GLN A 16 21.33 -23.69 -13.29
CA GLN A 16 20.32 -24.05 -14.29
C GLN A 16 19.13 -24.85 -13.71
N PRO A 17 19.31 -25.76 -12.71
CA PRO A 17 18.19 -26.39 -11.99
C PRO A 17 17.30 -25.43 -11.17
N THR A 18 17.80 -24.31 -10.64
CA THR A 18 17.01 -23.36 -9.84
C THR A 18 16.02 -22.57 -10.71
N ILE A 19 16.44 -22.22 -11.93
CA ILE A 19 15.56 -21.59 -12.94
C ILE A 19 14.56 -22.63 -13.46
N LEU A 20 14.99 -23.88 -13.67
CA LEU A 20 14.12 -24.97 -14.10
C LEU A 20 13.05 -25.33 -13.05
N ASN A 21 13.41 -25.32 -11.76
CA ASN A 21 12.48 -25.53 -10.64
C ASN A 21 11.45 -24.41 -10.48
N TRP A 22 11.71 -23.21 -11.00
CA TRP A 22 10.74 -22.12 -11.05
C TRP A 22 9.63 -22.36 -12.08
N PHE A 23 9.89 -23.24 -13.06
CA PHE A 23 9.01 -23.54 -14.17
C PHE A 23 8.45 -24.97 -14.20
N ASP A 24 8.84 -25.85 -13.27
CA ASP A 24 8.41 -27.25 -13.33
C ASP A 24 8.03 -27.88 -11.97
N SER A 25 6.73 -28.03 -11.74
CA SER A 25 6.16 -29.15 -10.98
C SER A 25 4.87 -29.71 -11.62
N THR A 26 4.52 -29.28 -12.84
CA THR A 26 3.30 -29.71 -13.53
C THR A 26 3.51 -30.10 -14.99
N LEU A 27 4.73 -30.09 -15.54
CA LEU A 27 4.98 -30.50 -16.93
C LEU A 27 5.35 -31.99 -17.10
N ASN A 28 5.37 -32.78 -16.03
CA ASN A 28 5.58 -34.23 -16.09
C ASN A 28 4.30 -35.04 -16.35
N THR A 29 3.42 -34.58 -17.25
CA THR A 29 2.39 -35.45 -17.83
C THR A 29 2.85 -35.95 -19.19
N LYS A 30 3.19 -37.25 -19.22
CA LYS A 30 3.46 -38.08 -20.39
C LYS A 30 2.68 -37.65 -21.64
N THR A 31 3.34 -37.06 -22.61
CA THR A 31 2.83 -36.99 -24.00
C THR A 31 3.39 -38.16 -24.80
N THR A 32 2.58 -39.21 -24.90
CA THR A 32 2.58 -40.09 -26.08
C THR A 32 1.81 -39.40 -27.21
N LEU A 33 2.23 -39.67 -28.45
CA LEU A 33 1.75 -39.20 -29.76
C LEU A 33 2.49 -38.00 -30.35
N GLY A 34 3.13 -38.29 -31.49
CA GLY A 34 4.07 -37.42 -32.17
C GLY A 34 3.43 -36.31 -32.98
N GLN A 35 4.06 -35.14 -32.89
CA GLN A 35 4.29 -34.22 -33.99
C GLN A 35 5.37 -33.24 -33.52
N ASP A 36 6.62 -33.47 -33.96
CA ASP A 36 7.82 -32.69 -33.60
C ASP A 36 7.87 -31.32 -34.31
N ASP A 37 6.75 -30.61 -34.36
CA ASP A 37 6.73 -29.25 -34.89
C ASP A 37 6.97 -28.25 -33.75
N PRO A 38 8.06 -27.46 -33.78
CA PRO A 38 8.40 -26.50 -32.73
C PRO A 38 7.32 -25.42 -32.57
N ILE A 39 6.54 -25.16 -33.62
CA ILE A 39 5.41 -24.21 -33.61
C ILE A 39 4.25 -24.77 -32.77
N TYR A 40 3.93 -26.07 -32.88
CA TYR A 40 2.89 -26.69 -32.07
C TYR A 40 3.28 -26.75 -30.59
N LYS A 41 4.56 -27.01 -30.29
CA LYS A 41 5.08 -26.98 -28.91
C LYS A 41 5.04 -25.57 -28.31
N LEU A 42 5.30 -24.53 -29.11
CA LEU A 42 5.17 -23.13 -28.71
C LEU A 42 3.70 -22.74 -28.46
N ILE A 43 2.78 -23.14 -29.35
CA ILE A 43 1.34 -22.87 -29.22
C ILE A 43 0.75 -23.60 -27.99
N ALA A 44 1.15 -24.84 -27.75
CA ALA A 44 0.75 -25.61 -26.57
C ALA A 44 1.32 -25.00 -25.28
N SER A 45 2.56 -24.50 -25.29
CA SER A 45 3.14 -23.80 -24.14
C SER A 45 2.45 -22.47 -23.86
N LEU A 46 2.07 -21.73 -24.91
CA LEU A 46 1.30 -20.48 -24.80
C LEU A 46 -0.13 -20.71 -24.31
N SER A 47 -0.77 -21.80 -24.73
CA SER A 47 -2.12 -22.14 -24.26
C SER A 47 -2.11 -22.58 -22.79
N LEU A 48 -1.11 -23.36 -22.37
CA LEU A 48 -0.87 -23.69 -20.96
C LEU A 48 -0.57 -22.45 -20.11
N PHE A 49 0.31 -21.56 -20.58
CA PHE A 49 0.60 -20.29 -19.90
C PHE A 49 -0.64 -19.40 -19.79
N LYS A 50 -1.45 -19.31 -20.85
CA LYS A 50 -2.73 -18.59 -20.81
C LYS A 50 -3.68 -19.19 -19.78
N ASN A 51 -3.77 -20.51 -19.70
CA ASN A 51 -4.65 -21.19 -18.76
C ASN A 51 -4.18 -21.03 -17.30
N ASP A 52 -2.88 -21.12 -17.04
CA ASP A 52 -2.30 -20.87 -15.71
C ASP A 52 -2.47 -19.40 -15.28
N LEU A 53 -2.30 -18.45 -16.21
CA LEU A 53 -2.53 -17.03 -15.97
C LEU A 53 -4.03 -16.74 -15.73
N LEU A 54 -4.92 -17.40 -16.48
CA LEU A 54 -6.36 -17.28 -16.29
C LEU A 54 -6.80 -17.87 -14.94
N GLN A 55 -6.22 -19.00 -14.53
CA GLN A 55 -6.49 -19.62 -13.25
C GLN A 55 -6.02 -18.73 -12.09
N LYS A 56 -4.82 -18.16 -12.17
CA LYS A 56 -4.33 -17.17 -11.18
C LYS A 56 -5.18 -15.89 -11.13
N VAL A 57 -5.66 -15.41 -12.28
CA VAL A 57 -6.57 -14.24 -12.35
C VAL A 57 -7.96 -14.57 -11.78
N GLN A 58 -8.47 -15.78 -11.98
CA GLN A 58 -9.74 -16.24 -11.41
C GLN A 58 -9.67 -16.40 -9.88
N ASP A 59 -8.51 -16.84 -9.39
CA ASP A 59 -8.26 -17.09 -7.98
C ASP A 59 -7.92 -15.83 -7.15
N GLY A 60 -7.58 -14.72 -7.81
CA GLY A 60 -7.15 -13.47 -7.18
C GLY A 60 -5.65 -13.39 -6.92
N LEU A 61 -5.12 -12.16 -6.83
CA LEU A 61 -3.69 -11.89 -6.60
C LEU A 61 -3.37 -11.89 -5.10
N ASN A 62 -2.23 -12.48 -4.73
CA ASN A 62 -1.66 -12.34 -3.40
C ASN A 62 -0.76 -11.09 -3.29
N LEU A 63 -0.44 -10.65 -2.07
CA LEU A 63 0.49 -9.54 -1.84
C LEU A 63 1.89 -9.85 -2.41
N THR A 64 2.39 -11.07 -2.23
CA THR A 64 3.65 -11.53 -2.83
C THR A 64 3.60 -11.51 -4.36
N ASP A 65 2.46 -11.84 -4.97
CA ASP A 65 2.31 -11.78 -6.42
C ASP A 65 2.38 -10.32 -6.90
N ILE A 66 1.76 -9.40 -6.17
CA ILE A 66 1.82 -7.96 -6.43
C ILE A 66 3.27 -7.45 -6.32
N GLU A 67 4.00 -7.83 -5.28
CA GLU A 67 5.42 -7.49 -5.12
C GLU A 67 6.25 -7.99 -6.31
N ASN A 68 6.08 -9.26 -6.69
CA ASN A 68 6.79 -9.86 -7.82
C ASN A 68 6.52 -9.12 -9.13
N VAL A 69 5.26 -8.76 -9.39
CA VAL A 69 4.89 -7.95 -10.56
C VAL A 69 5.56 -6.58 -10.49
N ILE A 70 5.53 -5.90 -9.35
CA ILE A 70 6.18 -4.60 -9.16
C ILE A 70 7.68 -4.69 -9.42
N PHE A 71 8.37 -5.67 -8.84
CA PHE A 71 9.80 -5.91 -9.05
C PHE A 71 10.12 -6.15 -10.52
N PHE A 72 9.31 -6.98 -11.19
CA PHE A 72 9.46 -7.24 -12.62
C PHE A 72 9.32 -5.95 -13.45
N LEU A 73 8.30 -5.13 -13.19
CA LEU A 73 8.08 -3.86 -13.92
C LEU A 73 9.23 -2.87 -13.69
N ILE A 74 9.75 -2.77 -12.45
CA ILE A 74 10.93 -1.95 -12.13
C ILE A 74 12.16 -2.44 -12.88
N PHE A 75 12.38 -3.75 -12.94
CA PHE A 75 13.50 -4.36 -13.63
C PHE A 75 13.46 -4.11 -15.14
N VAL A 76 12.32 -4.36 -15.78
CA VAL A 76 12.11 -4.07 -17.22
C VAL A 76 12.34 -2.58 -17.50
N ARG A 77 11.80 -1.69 -16.66
CA ARG A 77 12.02 -0.25 -16.78
C ARG A 77 13.49 0.11 -16.66
N PHE A 78 14.22 -0.49 -15.72
CA PHE A 78 15.64 -0.23 -15.53
C PHE A 78 16.47 -0.61 -16.76
N ILE A 79 16.18 -1.77 -17.38
CA ILE A 79 16.81 -2.18 -18.65
C ILE A 79 16.58 -1.13 -19.74
N ILE A 80 15.34 -0.70 -19.94
CA ILE A 80 15.00 0.33 -20.94
C ILE A 80 15.76 1.64 -20.67
N LEU A 81 15.86 2.05 -19.40
CA LEU A 81 16.58 3.28 -19.04
C LEU A 81 18.09 3.16 -19.26
N ILE A 82 18.71 2.01 -19.00
CA ILE A 82 20.15 1.79 -19.27
C ILE A 82 20.47 2.06 -20.73
N PHE A 83 19.67 1.55 -21.66
CA PHE A 83 19.88 1.76 -23.10
C PHE A 83 19.64 3.20 -23.55
N ARG A 84 18.69 3.90 -22.91
CA ARG A 84 18.35 5.29 -23.29
C ARG A 84 19.33 6.33 -22.75
N TYR A 85 19.91 6.09 -21.58
CA TYR A 85 20.76 7.05 -20.88
C TYR A 85 22.15 6.45 -20.60
N ASN A 86 22.53 6.29 -19.33
CA ASN A 86 23.73 5.57 -18.90
C ASN A 86 23.44 4.84 -17.59
N LEU A 87 24.29 3.87 -17.21
CA LEU A 87 24.07 3.06 -16.00
C LEU A 87 23.86 3.93 -14.75
N LYS A 88 24.71 4.93 -14.51
CA LYS A 88 24.65 5.79 -13.32
C LYS A 88 23.33 6.55 -13.21
N THR A 89 22.91 7.21 -14.28
CA THR A 89 21.68 8.02 -14.35
C THR A 89 20.45 7.14 -14.26
N SER A 90 20.47 5.97 -14.92
CA SER A 90 19.39 4.99 -14.87
C SER A 90 19.22 4.43 -13.46
N THR A 91 20.30 4.14 -12.75
CA THR A 91 20.23 3.73 -11.34
C THR A 91 19.60 4.83 -10.49
N TYR A 92 20.01 6.09 -10.62
CA TYR A 92 19.39 7.19 -9.87
C TYR A 92 17.90 7.34 -10.17
N ILE A 93 17.49 7.35 -11.44
CA ILE A 93 16.08 7.49 -11.83
C ILE A 93 15.25 6.31 -11.32
N THR A 94 15.79 5.10 -11.38
CA THR A 94 15.13 3.90 -10.86
C THR A 94 14.98 3.95 -9.35
N CYS A 95 16.03 4.32 -8.59
CA CYS A 95 15.95 4.47 -7.13
C CYS A 95 14.89 5.50 -6.71
N ILE A 96 14.79 6.63 -7.43
CA ILE A 96 13.76 7.65 -7.17
C ILE A 96 12.36 7.09 -7.42
N GLY A 97 12.18 6.32 -8.49
CA GLY A 97 10.92 5.64 -8.80
C GLY A 97 10.56 4.55 -7.79
N ILE A 98 11.53 3.77 -7.31
CA ILE A 98 11.34 2.79 -6.25
C ILE A 98 10.87 3.48 -4.97
N PHE A 99 11.50 4.58 -4.57
CA PHE A 99 11.09 5.30 -3.36
C PHE A 99 9.68 5.88 -3.50
N ALA A 100 9.33 6.47 -4.65
CA ALA A 100 7.98 6.95 -4.90
C ALA A 100 6.96 5.79 -4.91
N GLY A 101 7.28 4.67 -5.57
CA GLY A 101 6.44 3.48 -5.60
C GLY A 101 6.27 2.84 -4.22
N TYR A 102 7.31 2.86 -3.39
CA TYR A 102 7.26 2.36 -2.02
C TYR A 102 6.22 3.11 -1.17
N LEU A 103 6.07 4.43 -1.33
CA LEU A 103 5.04 5.20 -0.63
C LEU A 103 3.62 4.68 -0.98
N TRP A 104 3.36 4.44 -2.27
CA TRP A 104 2.08 3.89 -2.72
C TRP A 104 1.89 2.44 -2.32
N TYR A 105 2.95 1.65 -2.31
CA TYR A 105 2.90 0.25 -1.90
C TYR A 105 2.60 0.15 -0.40
N ARG A 106 3.22 1.01 0.42
CA ARG A 106 2.91 1.08 1.84
C ARG A 106 1.44 1.47 2.07
N HIS A 107 0.97 2.48 1.35
CA HIS A 107 -0.42 2.91 1.38
C HIS A 107 -1.39 1.79 0.94
N LEU A 108 -1.03 1.02 -0.08
CA LEU A 108 -1.78 -0.16 -0.53
C LEU A 108 -1.90 -1.19 0.59
N ILE A 109 -0.80 -1.51 1.28
CA ILE A 109 -0.84 -2.44 2.42
C ILE A 109 -1.79 -1.94 3.50
N ASP A 110 -1.73 -0.65 3.85
CA ASP A 110 -2.57 -0.07 4.90
C ASP A 110 -4.07 -0.20 4.52
N ILE A 111 -4.44 0.10 3.27
CA ILE A 111 -5.82 0.00 2.79
C ILE A 111 -6.30 -1.44 2.64
N VAL A 112 -5.47 -2.33 2.10
CA VAL A 112 -5.82 -3.76 1.97
C VAL A 112 -5.98 -4.40 3.35
N THR A 113 -5.13 -4.04 4.31
CA THR A 113 -5.24 -4.51 5.71
C THR A 113 -6.52 -3.99 6.34
N MET A 114 -6.86 -2.72 6.14
CA MET A 114 -8.09 -2.11 6.63
C MET A 114 -9.34 -2.81 6.07
N TYR A 115 -9.37 -3.15 4.78
CA TYR A 115 -10.48 -3.86 4.15
C TYR A 115 -10.38 -5.39 4.24
N SER A 116 -9.39 -5.95 4.93
CA SER A 116 -9.10 -7.39 4.86
C SER A 116 -10.30 -8.29 5.17
N GLN A 117 -11.10 -7.93 6.18
CA GLN A 117 -12.33 -8.67 6.55
C GLN A 117 -13.43 -8.57 5.48
N LEU A 118 -13.50 -7.45 4.76
CA LEU A 118 -14.41 -7.24 3.64
C LEU A 118 -13.94 -7.97 2.37
N LEU A 119 -12.64 -7.94 2.09
CA LEU A 119 -12.05 -8.55 0.88
C LEU A 119 -12.25 -10.06 0.83
N ILE A 120 -12.25 -10.74 1.99
CA ILE A 120 -12.49 -12.19 2.08
C ILE A 120 -13.88 -12.58 1.56
N LYS A 121 -14.87 -11.69 1.68
CA LYS A 121 -16.25 -11.95 1.23
C LYS A 121 -16.36 -12.04 -0.30
N PHE A 122 -15.41 -11.47 -1.04
CA PHE A 122 -15.43 -11.43 -2.50
C PHE A 122 -14.42 -12.41 -3.10
N PRO A 123 -14.81 -13.26 -4.08
CA PRO A 123 -13.94 -14.33 -4.60
C PRO A 123 -12.63 -13.81 -5.21
N TYR A 124 -12.68 -12.72 -5.99
CA TYR A 124 -11.49 -12.13 -6.64
C TYR A 124 -10.50 -11.48 -5.66
N TRP A 125 -10.98 -11.01 -4.51
CA TRP A 125 -10.17 -10.29 -3.53
C TRP A 125 -9.77 -11.14 -2.34
N ARG A 126 -10.32 -12.36 -2.24
CA ARG A 126 -10.16 -13.24 -1.07
C ARG A 126 -8.71 -13.55 -0.76
N LYS A 127 -7.89 -13.93 -1.75
CA LYS A 127 -6.46 -14.22 -1.53
C LYS A 127 -5.70 -13.01 -1.00
N LEU A 128 -6.00 -11.82 -1.52
CA LEU A 128 -5.42 -10.55 -1.07
C LEU A 128 -5.84 -10.21 0.38
N GLY A 129 -7.11 -10.43 0.74
CA GLY A 129 -7.60 -10.22 2.10
C GLY A 129 -6.98 -11.19 3.11
N VAL A 130 -6.87 -12.48 2.75
CA VAL A 130 -6.27 -13.51 3.60
C VAL A 130 -4.80 -13.20 3.89
N SER A 131 -4.02 -12.82 2.88
CA SER A 131 -2.60 -12.50 3.09
C SER A 131 -2.37 -11.21 3.87
N ALA A 132 -3.26 -10.23 3.74
CA ALA A 132 -3.20 -9.04 4.59
C ALA A 132 -3.49 -9.37 6.07
N ILE A 133 -4.44 -10.27 6.34
CA ILE A 133 -4.68 -10.78 7.69
C ILE A 133 -3.49 -11.59 8.19
N GLU A 134 -2.86 -12.40 7.35
CA GLU A 134 -1.64 -13.13 7.70
C GLU A 134 -0.48 -12.19 8.02
N LEU A 135 -0.28 -11.13 7.23
CA LEU A 135 0.71 -10.08 7.48
C LEU A 135 0.43 -9.32 8.79
N GLN A 136 -0.83 -9.02 9.08
CA GLN A 136 -1.23 -8.38 10.33
C GLN A 136 -1.02 -9.33 11.51
N ARG A 137 -1.38 -10.61 11.37
CA ARG A 137 -1.16 -11.62 12.40
C ARG A 137 0.31 -11.89 12.62
N SER A 138 1.14 -11.92 11.59
CA SER A 138 2.58 -12.12 11.73
C SER A 138 3.25 -10.90 12.36
N SER A 139 2.86 -9.68 12.01
CA SER A 139 3.37 -8.47 12.68
C SER A 139 2.91 -8.35 14.14
N VAL A 140 1.66 -8.71 14.45
CA VAL A 140 1.16 -8.77 15.83
C VAL A 140 1.75 -9.94 16.59
N ALA A 141 1.94 -11.09 15.95
CA ALA A 141 2.59 -12.25 16.55
C ALA A 141 4.06 -11.94 16.83
N LEU A 142 4.78 -11.29 15.91
CA LEU A 142 6.13 -10.76 16.12
C LEU A 142 6.15 -9.76 17.27
N ALA A 143 5.25 -8.77 17.29
CA ALA A 143 5.15 -7.82 18.39
C ALA A 143 4.79 -8.47 19.73
N LYS A 144 4.01 -9.56 19.73
CA LYS A 144 3.60 -10.30 20.92
C LYS A 144 4.67 -11.28 21.39
N THR A 145 5.39 -11.92 20.48
CA THR A 145 6.60 -12.68 20.79
C THR A 145 7.69 -11.75 21.30
N ASP A 146 7.78 -10.51 20.78
CA ASP A 146 8.66 -9.45 21.28
C ASP A 146 8.28 -8.97 22.69
N MET A 147 6.99 -9.09 23.08
CA MET A 147 6.51 -8.81 24.44
C MET A 147 6.62 -10.01 25.39
N GLN A 148 6.56 -11.25 24.88
CA GLN A 148 6.71 -12.48 25.67
C GLN A 148 8.18 -12.88 25.89
N LEU A 149 9.06 -12.55 24.94
CA LEU A 149 10.51 -12.60 25.11
C LEU A 149 10.93 -11.34 25.86
N GLY A 150 10.88 -11.38 27.19
CA GLY A 150 11.45 -10.32 28.02
C GLY A 150 12.95 -10.16 27.76
N SER A 151 13.36 -9.40 26.74
CA SER A 151 14.73 -8.84 26.67
C SER A 151 15.04 -7.88 25.52
N ASN A 152 14.40 -7.88 24.35
CA ASN A 152 14.96 -7.13 23.21
C ASN A 152 13.99 -6.17 22.53
N VAL A 153 14.02 -4.90 22.96
CA VAL A 153 13.43 -3.83 22.16
C VAL A 153 14.33 -3.55 20.95
N HIS A 154 13.78 -3.67 19.76
CA HIS A 154 14.51 -3.43 18.50
C HIS A 154 14.53 -1.94 18.13
N TRP A 155 15.59 -1.52 17.42
CA TRP A 155 15.90 -0.12 17.06
C TRP A 155 14.88 0.60 16.18
N TYR A 156 13.91 -0.12 15.59
CA TYR A 156 12.90 0.46 14.70
C TYR A 156 11.86 1.33 15.43
N ASN A 157 11.70 1.16 16.76
CA ASN A 157 10.88 2.03 17.59
C ASN A 157 11.77 2.72 18.62
N PRO A 158 12.48 3.81 18.22
CA PRO A 158 13.46 4.45 19.08
C PRO A 158 12.82 4.93 20.40
N GLY A 159 11.56 5.39 20.36
CA GLY A 159 10.84 5.84 21.57
C GLY A 159 10.64 4.72 22.59
N LYS A 160 10.15 3.54 22.17
CA LYS A 160 10.02 2.38 23.06
C LYS A 160 11.39 1.85 23.51
N LEU A 161 12.41 1.92 22.65
CA LEU A 161 13.77 1.53 23.00
C LEU A 161 14.33 2.44 24.09
N PHE A 162 14.20 3.75 23.95
CA PHE A 162 14.63 4.70 24.97
C PHE A 162 13.87 4.50 26.28
N TYR A 163 12.55 4.32 26.23
CA TYR A 163 11.75 4.04 27.43
C TYR A 163 12.18 2.74 28.12
N TYR A 164 12.39 1.67 27.36
CA TYR A 164 12.81 0.38 27.90
C TYR A 164 14.23 0.42 28.44
N ALA A 165 15.17 1.04 27.72
CA ALA A 165 16.55 1.24 28.20
C ALA A 165 16.58 2.09 29.48
N PHE A 166 15.75 3.13 29.53
CA PHE A 166 15.60 3.99 30.71
C PHE A 166 15.00 3.23 31.89
N THR A 167 13.91 2.49 31.68
CA THR A 167 13.24 1.71 32.74
C THR A 167 14.09 0.53 33.24
N LYS A 168 14.84 -0.17 32.38
CA LYS A 168 15.83 -1.17 32.82
C LYS A 168 17.04 -0.56 33.53
N GLY A 169 17.43 0.66 33.18
CA GLY A 169 18.46 1.39 33.90
C GLY A 169 18.02 1.83 35.30
N ILE A 170 16.70 1.93 35.51
CA ILE A 170 16.09 2.37 36.77
C ILE A 170 15.65 1.17 37.62
N ILE A 171 15.09 0.12 37.02
CA ILE A 171 14.45 -1.00 37.72
C ILE A 171 15.23 -2.28 37.44
N HIS A 172 15.80 -2.85 38.49
CA HIS A 172 16.39 -4.18 38.49
C HIS A 172 15.42 -5.17 39.11
N THR A 173 15.13 -6.25 38.39
CA THR A 173 14.34 -7.36 38.94
C THR A 173 15.31 -8.46 39.28
N ASP A 174 15.36 -8.84 40.55
CA ASP A 174 16.20 -9.94 41.00
C ASP A 174 15.63 -11.27 40.42
N PRO A 175 16.42 -12.02 39.63
CA PRO A 175 15.95 -13.21 38.94
C PRO A 175 15.49 -14.33 39.88
N ASP A 176 16.01 -14.38 41.11
CA ASP A 176 15.72 -15.46 42.05
C ASP A 176 14.53 -15.16 42.98
N SER A 177 14.33 -13.89 43.35
CA SER A 177 13.24 -13.46 44.26
C SER A 177 12.04 -12.81 43.56
N GLY A 178 12.19 -12.38 42.31
CA GLY A 178 11.16 -11.66 41.56
C GLY A 178 10.86 -10.25 42.08
N LEU A 179 11.61 -9.78 43.09
CA LEU A 179 11.45 -8.45 43.68
C LEU A 179 12.08 -7.38 42.78
N ARG A 180 11.40 -6.23 42.68
CA ARG A 180 11.82 -5.09 41.86
C ARG A 180 12.50 -4.05 42.73
N TYR A 181 13.76 -3.80 42.46
CA TYR A 181 14.58 -2.79 43.11
C TYR A 181 14.82 -1.62 42.16
N TYR A 182 14.74 -0.40 42.67
CA TYR A 182 15.09 0.80 41.90
C TYR A 182 16.56 1.14 42.16
N ILE A 183 17.39 1.21 41.12
CA ILE A 183 18.85 1.47 41.20
C ILE A 183 19.20 2.89 40.68
N ASP A 184 18.21 3.76 40.52
CA ASP A 184 18.45 5.10 40.03
C ASP A 184 19.10 6.03 41.10
N PRO A 185 19.84 7.08 40.71
CA PRO A 185 20.48 7.98 41.68
C PRO A 185 19.51 8.59 42.70
N ILE A 186 18.24 8.77 42.34
CA ILE A 186 17.21 9.32 43.25
C ILE A 186 16.82 8.24 44.28
N SER A 187 16.68 6.97 43.88
CA SER A 187 16.46 5.87 44.83
C SER A 187 17.62 5.73 45.82
N MET A 188 18.86 5.90 45.36
CA MET A 188 20.05 5.88 46.22
C MET A 188 20.03 7.03 47.24
N ILE A 189 19.69 8.24 46.81
CA ILE A 189 19.54 9.40 47.70
C ILE A 189 18.45 9.14 48.75
N ILE A 190 17.28 8.63 48.34
CA ILE A 190 16.16 8.32 49.24
C ILE A 190 16.52 7.20 50.23
N SER A 191 17.30 6.21 49.79
CA SER A 191 17.75 5.10 50.64
C SER A 191 18.62 5.57 51.81
N ASN A 192 19.36 6.67 51.61
CA ASN A 192 20.29 7.28 52.58
C ASN A 192 19.62 8.33 53.50
N LEU A 193 18.30 8.54 53.39
CA LEU A 193 17.57 9.46 54.27
C LEU A 193 17.18 8.81 55.59
N ASN A 194 17.07 9.62 56.66
CA ASN A 194 16.50 9.20 57.95
C ASN A 194 15.07 8.65 57.77
N GLU A 195 14.71 7.64 58.56
CA GLU A 195 13.44 6.90 58.43
C GLU A 195 12.18 7.79 58.43
N THR A 196 12.16 8.86 59.25
CA THR A 196 11.05 9.83 59.27
C THR A 196 10.89 10.58 57.95
N ASN A 197 11.99 10.96 57.30
CA ASN A 197 11.98 11.66 56.02
C ASN A 197 11.70 10.70 54.87
N LYS A 198 12.23 9.47 54.95
CA LYS A 198 11.96 8.39 53.99
C LYS A 198 10.47 8.09 53.92
N ALA A 199 9.80 7.88 55.06
CA ALA A 199 8.36 7.59 55.11
C ALA A 199 7.49 8.70 54.49
N ARG A 200 7.92 9.97 54.58
CA ARG A 200 7.22 11.11 53.99
C ARG A 200 7.39 11.21 52.47
N ILE A 201 8.56 10.84 51.94
CA ILE A 201 8.94 11.03 50.53
C ILE A 201 8.56 9.81 49.67
N LEU A 202 8.59 8.61 50.25
CA LEU A 202 8.36 7.35 49.55
C LEU A 202 7.04 7.29 48.74
N PRO A 203 5.88 7.78 49.25
CA PRO A 203 4.64 7.81 48.47
C PRO A 203 4.75 8.65 47.20
N TYR A 204 5.37 9.84 47.29
CA TYR A 204 5.55 10.75 46.15
C TYR A 204 6.55 10.17 45.15
N TYR A 205 7.64 9.56 45.64
CA TYR A 205 8.62 8.88 44.79
C TYR A 205 7.95 7.79 43.95
N TYR A 206 7.19 6.88 44.57
CA TYR A 206 6.49 5.83 43.84
C TYR A 206 5.39 6.37 42.92
N GLN A 207 4.69 7.44 43.31
CA GLN A 207 3.70 8.09 42.44
C GLN A 207 4.35 8.64 41.17
N VAL A 208 5.52 9.27 41.26
CA VAL A 208 6.26 9.78 40.10
C VAL A 208 6.68 8.63 39.18
N TYR A 209 7.31 7.59 39.72
CA TYR A 209 7.89 6.51 38.93
C TYR A 209 6.87 5.51 38.37
N ASN A 210 5.80 5.20 39.11
CA ASN A 210 4.84 4.18 38.70
C ASN A 210 3.61 4.73 38.00
N VAL A 211 3.31 6.03 38.16
CA VAL A 211 2.11 6.65 37.59
C VAL A 211 2.48 7.76 36.61
N ILE A 212 3.20 8.80 37.07
CA ILE A 212 3.43 10.01 36.26
C ILE A 212 4.35 9.72 35.07
N ILE A 213 5.50 9.09 35.29
CA ILE A 213 6.46 8.80 34.21
C ILE A 213 5.86 7.86 33.15
N PRO A 214 5.26 6.71 33.51
CA PRO A 214 4.63 5.82 32.52
C PRO A 214 3.53 6.53 31.73
N TYR A 215 2.65 7.28 32.41
CA TYR A 215 1.58 8.04 31.76
C TYR A 215 2.11 9.09 30.78
N LEU A 216 3.14 9.86 31.16
CA LEU A 216 3.76 10.85 30.28
C LEU A 216 4.43 10.21 29.08
N VAL A 217 5.17 9.11 29.27
CA VAL A 217 5.81 8.40 28.16
C VAL A 217 4.78 7.81 27.21
N GLU A 218 3.71 7.20 27.74
CA GLU A 218 2.62 6.65 26.94
C GLU A 218 1.95 7.76 26.13
N THR A 219 1.60 8.87 26.77
CA THR A 219 1.00 10.05 26.11
C THR A 219 1.91 10.62 25.02
N ILE A 220 3.21 10.81 25.30
CA ILE A 220 4.19 11.28 24.32
C ILE A 220 4.35 10.25 23.19
N GLY A 221 4.34 8.96 23.52
CA GLY A 221 4.45 7.86 22.58
C GLY A 221 3.27 7.83 21.61
N GLU A 222 2.05 7.94 22.11
CA GLU A 222 0.82 8.02 21.31
C GLU A 222 0.81 9.29 20.45
N PHE A 223 1.16 10.43 21.02
CA PHE A 223 1.27 11.70 20.30
C PHE A 223 2.32 11.62 19.16
N TRP A 224 3.49 11.04 19.45
CA TRP A 224 4.53 10.84 18.45
C TRP A 224 4.10 9.87 17.35
N GLN A 225 3.38 8.79 17.70
CA GLN A 225 2.84 7.86 16.70
C GLN A 225 1.90 8.58 15.72
N GLN A 226 1.06 9.49 16.21
CA GLN A 226 0.14 10.27 15.37
C GLN A 226 0.84 11.33 14.51
N LEU A 227 1.86 12.02 15.05
CA LEU A 227 2.51 13.13 14.35
C LEU A 227 3.74 12.75 13.52
N SER A 228 4.42 11.65 13.84
CA SER A 228 5.71 11.28 13.22
C SER A 228 5.62 11.22 11.69
N GLY A 229 4.52 10.72 11.13
CA GLY A 229 4.29 10.71 9.68
C GLY A 229 4.21 12.10 9.05
N ILE A 230 3.50 13.03 9.70
CA ILE A 230 3.34 14.42 9.23
C ILE A 230 4.65 15.19 9.39
N VAL A 231 5.34 15.00 10.52
CA VAL A 231 6.65 15.62 10.78
C VAL A 231 7.69 15.11 9.79
N ALA A 232 7.73 13.80 9.53
CA ALA A 232 8.62 13.21 8.52
C ALA A 232 8.33 13.80 7.13
N TYR A 233 7.06 13.92 6.75
CA TYR A 233 6.67 14.61 5.53
C TYR A 233 7.17 16.05 5.49
N ALA A 234 6.91 16.85 6.53
CA ALA A 234 7.30 18.26 6.57
C ALA A 234 8.82 18.42 6.49
N MET A 235 9.57 17.63 7.25
CA MET A 235 11.03 17.67 7.24
C MET A 235 11.62 17.23 5.90
N LEU A 236 11.12 16.16 5.29
CA LEU A 236 11.70 15.64 4.04
C LEU A 236 11.25 16.44 2.81
N THR A 237 9.97 16.80 2.72
CA THR A 237 9.40 17.40 1.51
C THR A 237 9.45 18.92 1.51
N ARG A 238 9.40 19.58 2.68
CA ARG A 238 9.44 21.05 2.80
C ARG A 238 10.84 21.54 3.14
N VAL A 239 11.40 21.10 4.26
CA VAL A 239 12.74 21.53 4.71
C VAL A 239 13.82 20.90 3.82
N GLY A 240 13.72 19.60 3.58
CA GLY A 240 14.61 18.79 2.76
C GLY A 240 14.42 18.92 1.24
N LYS A 241 13.73 19.95 0.76
CA LYS A 241 13.40 20.13 -0.67
C LYS A 241 14.60 20.10 -1.63
N ARG A 242 15.81 20.40 -1.12
CA ARG A 242 17.08 20.34 -1.87
C ARG A 242 17.52 18.90 -2.17
N TYR A 243 17.20 17.97 -1.28
CA TYR A 243 17.65 16.58 -1.35
C TYR A 243 16.55 15.63 -1.83
N CYS A 244 15.27 16.00 -1.63
CA CYS A 244 14.13 15.18 -2.03
C CYS A 244 13.71 15.47 -3.49
N PRO A 245 13.79 14.48 -4.40
CA PRO A 245 13.40 14.63 -5.80
C PRO A 245 11.94 15.05 -5.94
N TYR A 246 11.65 15.81 -7.01
CA TYR A 246 10.28 16.29 -7.28
C TYR A 246 9.26 15.16 -7.37
N LEU A 247 9.62 14.03 -8.02
CA LEU A 247 8.73 12.87 -8.16
C LEU A 247 8.23 12.36 -6.79
N VAL A 248 9.15 12.24 -5.83
CA VAL A 248 8.85 11.75 -4.48
C VAL A 248 7.97 12.76 -3.75
N ARG A 249 8.35 14.04 -3.76
CA ARG A 249 7.57 15.12 -3.12
C ARG A 249 6.15 15.19 -3.65
N TRP A 250 5.98 15.04 -4.97
CA TRP A 250 4.69 15.08 -5.63
C TRP A 250 3.81 13.91 -5.19
N HIS A 251 4.29 12.66 -5.32
CA HIS A 251 3.50 11.48 -4.96
C HIS A 251 3.19 11.42 -3.46
N TRP A 252 4.12 11.84 -2.60
CA TRP A 252 3.90 11.89 -1.16
C TRP A 252 2.84 12.93 -0.79
N THR A 253 2.93 14.15 -1.33
CA THR A 253 1.94 15.21 -1.08
C THR A 253 0.58 14.83 -1.64
N PHE A 254 0.55 14.19 -2.82
CA PHE A 254 -0.68 13.69 -3.41
C PHE A 254 -1.38 12.67 -2.51
N LEU A 255 -0.63 11.68 -1.99
CA LEU A 255 -1.15 10.69 -1.04
C LEU A 255 -1.73 11.34 0.21
N LEU A 256 -1.07 12.34 0.79
CA LEU A 256 -1.59 13.06 1.96
C LEU A 256 -2.91 13.77 1.67
N ILE A 257 -3.03 14.44 0.52
CA ILE A 257 -4.27 15.13 0.15
C ILE A 257 -5.38 14.11 -0.15
N MET A 258 -5.05 13.03 -0.86
CA MET A 258 -5.98 11.94 -1.16
C MET A 258 -6.48 11.25 0.10
N GLY A 259 -5.62 11.07 1.11
CA GLY A 259 -5.97 10.51 2.41
C GLY A 259 -7.13 11.21 3.11
N PHE A 260 -7.35 12.52 2.92
CA PHE A 260 -8.52 13.21 3.47
C PHE A 260 -9.84 12.78 2.81
N LEU A 261 -9.86 12.61 1.48
CA LEU A 261 -11.04 12.09 0.77
C LEU A 261 -11.23 10.60 1.06
N GLU A 262 -10.14 9.88 1.19
CA GLU A 262 -10.12 8.45 1.45
C GLU A 262 -10.87 8.08 2.71
N GLN A 263 -10.72 8.87 3.79
CA GLN A 263 -11.48 8.68 5.03
C GLN A 263 -13.00 8.69 4.80
N VAL A 264 -13.50 9.59 3.96
CA VAL A 264 -14.93 9.66 3.63
C VAL A 264 -15.40 8.36 2.95
N MET A 265 -14.60 7.85 2.02
CA MET A 265 -14.89 6.58 1.34
C MET A 265 -14.84 5.39 2.30
N ILE A 266 -13.83 5.33 3.18
CA ILE A 266 -13.68 4.30 4.21
C ILE A 266 -14.91 4.28 5.13
N PHE A 267 -15.29 5.44 5.68
CA PHE A 267 -16.46 5.54 6.57
C PHE A 267 -17.76 5.12 5.87
N PHE A 268 -17.92 5.47 4.59
CA PHE A 268 -19.07 5.04 3.80
C PHE A 268 -19.11 3.51 3.66
N ILE A 269 -18.00 2.88 3.26
CA ILE A 269 -17.89 1.42 3.10
C ILE A 269 -18.23 0.70 4.41
N PHE A 270 -17.62 1.12 5.52
CA PHE A 270 -17.89 0.49 6.82
C PHE A 270 -19.32 0.74 7.32
N ARG A 271 -19.93 1.89 7.01
CA ARG A 271 -21.36 2.10 7.31
C ARG A 271 -22.26 1.15 6.54
N VAL A 272 -21.99 0.93 5.25
CA VAL A 272 -22.76 0.00 4.43
C VAL A 272 -22.58 -1.43 4.94
N GLU A 273 -21.35 -1.82 5.27
CA GLU A 273 -21.07 -3.13 5.89
C GLU A 273 -21.81 -3.30 7.22
N TYR A 274 -21.75 -2.30 8.09
CA TYR A 274 -22.41 -2.34 9.39
C TYR A 274 -23.91 -2.54 9.24
N PHE A 275 -24.55 -1.82 8.31
CA PHE A 275 -25.98 -1.99 8.02
C PHE A 275 -26.27 -3.40 7.47
N GLN A 276 -25.43 -3.91 6.58
CA GLN A 276 -25.58 -5.24 6.02
C GLN A 276 -25.48 -6.33 7.10
N GLN A 277 -24.50 -6.25 8.01
CA GLN A 277 -24.24 -7.26 9.04
C GLN A 277 -25.18 -7.18 10.25
N ASN A 278 -25.54 -5.98 10.70
CA ASN A 278 -26.28 -5.81 11.95
C ASN A 278 -27.78 -5.58 11.74
N VAL A 279 -28.20 -5.23 10.52
CA VAL A 279 -29.62 -4.98 10.21
C VAL A 279 -30.16 -5.97 9.20
N LEU A 280 -29.50 -6.16 8.05
CA LEU A 280 -30.03 -7.06 7.01
C LEU A 280 -29.80 -8.53 7.33
N GLU A 281 -28.57 -8.92 7.70
CA GLU A 281 -28.18 -10.30 7.94
C GLU A 281 -29.02 -11.00 9.05
N PRO A 282 -29.33 -10.36 10.19
CA PRO A 282 -30.17 -10.99 11.21
C PRO A 282 -31.63 -11.17 10.78
N ASN A 283 -32.12 -10.32 9.87
CA ASN A 283 -33.47 -10.38 9.33
C ASN A 283 -33.59 -11.37 8.15
N LEU A 284 -32.47 -11.82 7.58
CA LEU A 284 -32.45 -12.94 6.65
C LEU A 284 -32.64 -14.23 7.46
N VAL A 285 -33.80 -14.87 7.34
CA VAL A 285 -34.06 -16.16 8.01
C VAL A 285 -33.12 -17.22 7.43
N PHE A 286 -32.14 -17.65 8.22
CA PHE A 286 -31.29 -18.78 7.88
C PHE A 286 -32.04 -20.09 8.17
N ASN A 287 -32.68 -20.67 7.15
CA ASN A 287 -33.17 -22.05 7.26
C ASN A 287 -31.98 -23.01 7.17
N VAL A 288 -31.47 -23.44 8.32
CA VAL A 288 -30.44 -24.49 8.40
C VAL A 288 -31.09 -25.84 8.07
N ALA A 289 -31.04 -26.24 6.81
CA ALA A 289 -31.34 -27.62 6.43
C ALA A 289 -30.14 -28.51 6.77
N THR A 290 -30.17 -29.20 7.90
CA THR A 290 -29.23 -30.30 8.17
C THR A 290 -29.52 -31.45 7.21
N GLN A 291 -28.73 -31.59 6.14
CA GLN A 291 -28.68 -32.84 5.39
C GLN A 291 -28.01 -33.91 6.25
N ALA A 292 -28.70 -35.04 6.43
CA ALA A 292 -28.19 -36.21 7.13
C ALA A 292 -27.11 -36.91 6.28
N SER A 293 -25.92 -36.30 6.16
CA SER A 293 -24.66 -36.93 5.71
C SER A 293 -23.51 -35.90 5.77
N GLY A 294 -23.06 -35.55 6.98
CA GLY A 294 -21.74 -34.93 7.26
C GLY A 294 -21.38 -33.57 6.61
N SER A 295 -22.19 -33.05 5.71
CA SER A 295 -21.89 -31.89 4.87
C SER A 295 -22.93 -30.82 5.15
N ARG A 296 -22.55 -29.78 5.91
CA ARG A 296 -23.42 -28.63 6.18
C ARG A 296 -23.59 -27.82 4.90
N ALA A 297 -24.62 -28.14 4.11
CA ALA A 297 -25.08 -27.28 3.02
C ALA A 297 -26.10 -26.28 3.57
N VAL A 298 -25.69 -25.03 3.78
CA VAL A 298 -26.61 -23.94 4.15
C VAL A 298 -27.33 -23.49 2.88
N THR A 299 -28.59 -23.89 2.69
CA THR A 299 -29.42 -23.41 1.60
C THR A 299 -30.13 -22.12 2.00
N LEU A 300 -29.76 -21.01 1.34
CA LEU A 300 -30.38 -19.69 1.50
C LEU A 300 -31.79 -19.70 0.90
N SER A 301 -32.81 -19.96 1.72
CA SER A 301 -34.20 -19.71 1.34
C SER A 301 -34.65 -18.43 2.05
N ALA A 302 -34.45 -17.29 1.37
CA ALA A 302 -34.95 -16.01 1.84
C ALA A 302 -36.48 -16.03 1.77
N THR A 303 -37.14 -15.89 2.92
CA THR A 303 -38.60 -15.75 3.00
C THR A 303 -39.09 -14.48 2.31
N ASP A 304 -38.25 -13.43 2.25
CA ASP A 304 -38.56 -12.16 1.59
C ASP A 304 -37.58 -11.83 0.44
N PRO A 305 -38.03 -11.87 -0.84
CA PRO A 305 -37.17 -11.59 -2.00
C PRO A 305 -36.65 -10.15 -2.03
N ASN A 306 -37.36 -9.20 -1.41
CA ASN A 306 -36.93 -7.80 -1.31
C ASN A 306 -35.69 -7.64 -0.42
N LEU A 307 -35.63 -8.39 0.70
CA LEU A 307 -34.52 -8.30 1.65
C LEU A 307 -33.23 -8.90 1.07
N LEU A 308 -33.37 -10.01 0.33
CA LEU A 308 -32.28 -10.60 -0.45
C LEU A 308 -31.79 -9.66 -1.56
N PHE A 309 -32.69 -8.98 -2.25
CA PHE A 309 -32.33 -7.99 -3.27
C PHE A 309 -31.53 -6.83 -2.66
N GLN A 310 -31.97 -6.29 -1.52
CA GLN A 310 -31.25 -5.22 -0.81
C GLN A 310 -29.85 -5.67 -0.39
N PHE A 311 -29.71 -6.87 0.18
CA PHE A 311 -28.41 -7.42 0.58
C PHE A 311 -27.46 -7.58 -0.62
N ASN A 312 -27.95 -8.11 -1.73
CA ASN A 312 -27.16 -8.29 -2.95
C ASN A 312 -26.79 -6.95 -3.58
N ALA A 313 -27.70 -5.98 -3.62
CA ALA A 313 -27.45 -4.64 -4.13
C ALA A 313 -26.35 -3.94 -3.33
N LEU A 314 -26.40 -3.99 -1.99
CA LEU A 314 -25.35 -3.42 -1.14
C LEU A 314 -24.02 -4.16 -1.29
N SER A 315 -24.03 -5.48 -1.47
CA SER A 315 -22.82 -6.25 -1.75
C SER A 315 -22.15 -5.83 -3.06
N ILE A 316 -22.95 -5.52 -4.10
CA ILE A 316 -22.44 -4.97 -5.36
C ILE A 316 -21.86 -3.57 -5.15
N VAL A 317 -22.54 -2.71 -4.40
CA VAL A 317 -22.04 -1.36 -4.06
C VAL A 317 -20.70 -1.46 -3.34
N LEU A 318 -20.58 -2.32 -2.32
CA LEU A 318 -19.32 -2.56 -1.61
C LEU A 318 -18.23 -3.05 -2.55
N LEU A 319 -18.51 -4.04 -3.40
CA LEU A 319 -17.54 -4.57 -4.36
C LEU A 319 -17.04 -3.47 -5.31
N VAL A 320 -17.94 -2.66 -5.85
CA VAL A 320 -17.60 -1.57 -6.78
C VAL A 320 -16.77 -0.51 -6.06
N CYS A 321 -17.19 -0.04 -4.89
CA CYS A 321 -16.47 0.98 -4.13
C CYS A 321 -15.06 0.51 -3.74
N ILE A 322 -14.93 -0.71 -3.21
CA ILE A 322 -13.62 -1.28 -2.84
C ILE A 322 -12.74 -1.46 -4.07
N SER A 323 -13.29 -1.97 -5.18
CA SER A 323 -12.52 -2.19 -6.41
C SER A 323 -12.04 -0.88 -7.03
N VAL A 324 -12.89 0.16 -7.05
CA VAL A 324 -12.52 1.51 -7.50
C VAL A 324 -11.43 2.08 -6.61
N HIS A 325 -11.55 1.92 -5.30
CA HIS A 325 -10.59 2.44 -4.35
C HIS A 325 -9.23 1.75 -4.49
N ILE A 326 -9.16 0.42 -4.39
CA ILE A 326 -7.93 -0.36 -4.56
C ILE A 326 -7.35 -0.13 -5.96
N GLY A 327 -8.19 -0.09 -7.00
CA GLY A 327 -7.78 0.22 -8.37
C GLY A 327 -7.13 1.60 -8.52
N SER A 328 -7.63 2.61 -7.80
CA SER A 328 -7.02 3.96 -7.80
C SER A 328 -5.64 3.98 -7.15
N ILE A 329 -5.42 3.16 -6.12
CA ILE A 329 -4.12 3.02 -5.45
C ILE A 329 -3.14 2.29 -6.38
N PHE A 330 -3.57 1.20 -7.03
CA PHE A 330 -2.76 0.54 -8.06
C PHE A 330 -2.39 1.46 -9.21
N PHE A 331 -3.33 2.31 -9.64
CA PHE A 331 -3.07 3.32 -10.67
C PHE A 331 -1.97 4.29 -10.24
N GLY A 332 -2.04 4.83 -9.02
CA GLY A 332 -0.99 5.70 -8.48
C GLY A 332 0.35 4.98 -8.32
N LEU A 333 0.34 3.74 -7.84
CA LEU A 333 1.52 2.89 -7.66
C LEU A 333 2.24 2.63 -8.99
N LEU A 334 1.51 2.24 -10.03
CA LEU A 334 2.08 2.00 -11.35
C LEU A 334 2.68 3.29 -11.92
N HIS A 335 1.98 4.42 -11.84
CA HIS A 335 2.52 5.70 -12.29
C HIS A 335 3.79 6.10 -11.54
N ALA A 336 3.83 5.89 -10.22
CA ALA A 336 5.02 6.16 -9.41
C ALA A 336 6.22 5.28 -9.83
N ILE A 337 6.00 3.97 -10.02
CA ILE A 337 7.02 3.01 -10.47
C ILE A 337 7.57 3.39 -11.85
N TYR A 338 6.70 3.82 -12.77
CA TYR A 338 7.11 4.29 -14.09
C TYR A 338 7.71 5.71 -14.09
N GLY A 339 7.70 6.39 -12.94
CA GLY A 339 8.17 7.78 -12.80
C GLY A 339 7.30 8.78 -13.55
N GLN A 340 6.02 8.45 -13.73
CA GLN A 340 5.00 9.27 -14.37
C GLN A 340 4.20 10.03 -13.32
N TYR A 341 3.56 11.10 -13.76
CA TYR A 341 2.60 11.87 -12.98
C TYR A 341 1.24 11.71 -13.65
N PHE A 342 0.16 11.79 -12.88
CA PHE A 342 -1.21 11.78 -13.39
C PHE A 342 -1.94 13.04 -12.98
N TYR A 343 -2.98 13.39 -13.75
CA TYR A 343 -3.79 14.56 -13.47
C TYR A 343 -5.16 14.15 -12.94
N ILE A 344 -5.46 14.51 -11.68
CA ILE A 344 -6.82 14.52 -11.13
C ILE A 344 -7.12 15.97 -10.74
N PRO A 345 -8.20 16.57 -11.27
CA PRO A 345 -8.62 17.93 -10.89
C PRO A 345 -8.71 18.08 -9.37
N LEU A 346 -8.53 19.30 -8.86
CA LEU A 346 -8.48 19.64 -7.43
C LEU A 346 -7.27 19.05 -6.66
N PHE A 347 -7.05 17.74 -6.73
CA PHE A 347 -5.96 17.06 -6.02
C PHE A 347 -4.59 17.52 -6.51
N VAL A 348 -4.41 17.54 -7.83
CA VAL A 348 -3.13 17.94 -8.41
C VAL A 348 -2.88 19.42 -8.24
N GLU A 349 -3.90 20.26 -8.35
CA GLU A 349 -3.76 21.70 -8.14
C GLU A 349 -3.35 22.03 -6.71
N THR A 350 -3.96 21.35 -5.73
CA THR A 350 -3.59 21.46 -4.32
C THR A 350 -2.19 20.92 -4.07
N THR A 351 -1.84 19.77 -4.66
CA THR A 351 -0.50 19.16 -4.57
C THR A 351 0.58 20.12 -5.07
N GLU A 352 0.37 20.68 -6.27
CA GLU A 352 1.27 21.62 -6.94
C GLU A 352 1.41 22.94 -6.17
N LEU A 353 0.34 23.43 -5.54
CA LEU A 353 0.40 24.60 -4.66
C LEU A 353 1.31 24.37 -3.45
N HIS A 354 1.32 23.16 -2.90
CA HIS A 354 2.13 22.81 -1.74
C HIS A 354 3.61 22.57 -2.12
N ILE A 355 3.90 21.86 -3.20
CA ILE A 355 5.29 21.49 -3.55
C ILE A 355 6.02 22.56 -4.38
N GLY A 356 5.28 23.44 -5.06
CA GLY A 356 5.80 24.43 -6.01
C GLY A 356 6.11 23.83 -7.39
N PRO A 357 6.48 24.66 -8.38
CA PRO A 357 6.70 24.20 -9.75
C PRO A 357 7.92 23.29 -9.90
N ARG A 358 7.87 22.43 -10.91
CA ARG A 358 8.94 21.50 -11.29
C ARG A 358 10.17 22.28 -11.80
N PRO A 359 11.41 21.91 -11.38
CA PRO A 359 12.61 22.60 -11.84
C PRO A 359 12.92 22.27 -13.31
N LYS A 360 12.85 23.28 -14.19
CA LYS A 360 13.10 23.14 -15.64
C LYS A 360 14.49 22.60 -15.99
N ASN A 361 15.50 22.91 -15.17
CA ASN A 361 16.90 22.61 -15.47
C ASN A 361 17.39 21.29 -14.86
N SER A 362 16.51 20.51 -14.21
CA SER A 362 16.92 19.25 -13.59
C SER A 362 16.83 18.09 -14.58
N ILE A 363 17.97 17.42 -14.81
CA ILE A 363 18.10 16.24 -15.68
C ILE A 363 17.16 15.11 -15.22
N TYR A 364 16.98 14.99 -13.89
CA TYR A 364 16.12 13.98 -13.27
C TYR A 364 14.62 14.29 -13.39
N SER A 365 14.31 15.52 -13.78
CA SER A 365 12.98 16.09 -13.75
C SER A 365 12.54 16.58 -15.12
N GLY A 366 13.11 16.09 -16.23
CA GLY A 366 12.61 16.23 -17.62
C GLY A 366 11.58 17.33 -17.95
N GLY A 367 11.83 18.60 -17.59
CA GLY A 367 10.95 19.75 -17.86
C GLY A 367 9.72 19.92 -16.97
N ASN A 368 8.76 20.74 -17.39
CA ASN A 368 7.47 20.90 -16.73
C ASN A 368 6.50 19.75 -17.11
N THR A 369 5.42 19.57 -16.33
CA THR A 369 4.30 18.72 -16.74
C THR A 369 3.37 19.47 -17.70
N ALA A 370 2.53 18.73 -18.45
CA ALA A 370 1.61 19.34 -19.42
C ALA A 370 0.65 20.36 -18.80
N TRP A 371 0.22 20.15 -17.54
CA TRP A 371 -0.62 21.11 -16.81
C TRP A 371 0.16 22.30 -16.26
N GLN A 372 1.45 22.15 -15.95
CA GLN A 372 2.32 23.26 -15.56
C GLN A 372 2.60 24.19 -16.74
N ASP A 373 2.82 23.64 -17.93
CA ASP A 373 3.08 24.43 -19.14
C ASP A 373 1.85 25.20 -19.62
N GLU A 374 0.67 24.58 -19.57
CA GLU A 374 -0.57 25.25 -19.97
C GLU A 374 -1.18 26.14 -18.86
N LYS A 375 -0.57 26.23 -17.66
CA LYS A 375 -1.19 26.88 -16.49
C LYS A 375 -1.57 28.34 -16.76
N GLN A 376 -0.67 29.12 -17.35
CA GLN A 376 -0.96 30.52 -17.70
C GLN A 376 -2.02 30.64 -18.78
N ALA A 377 -1.94 29.81 -19.83
CA ALA A 377 -2.93 29.79 -20.90
C ALA A 377 -4.32 29.39 -20.39
N ASN A 378 -4.40 28.53 -19.36
CA ASN A 378 -5.66 28.07 -18.80
C ASN A 378 -6.43 29.17 -18.06
N ILE A 379 -5.73 30.13 -17.44
CA ILE A 379 -6.33 31.28 -16.75
C ILE A 379 -7.11 32.16 -17.73
N TYR A 380 -6.60 32.32 -18.95
CA TYR A 380 -7.21 33.17 -19.97
C TYR A 380 -8.21 32.44 -20.88
N ARG A 381 -8.45 31.13 -20.67
CA ARG A 381 -9.45 30.38 -21.43
C ARG A 381 -10.84 30.62 -20.85
N LYS A 382 -11.82 30.82 -21.74
CA LYS A 382 -13.25 30.86 -21.34
C LYS A 382 -13.71 29.58 -20.62
N PHE A 383 -13.11 28.44 -20.98
CA PHE A 383 -13.30 27.17 -20.28
C PHE A 383 -11.95 26.56 -19.95
N PRO A 384 -11.58 26.42 -18.66
CA PRO A 384 -10.32 25.82 -18.29
C PRO A 384 -10.30 24.35 -18.74
N LYS A 385 -9.16 23.92 -19.27
CA LYS A 385 -8.89 22.51 -19.55
C LYS A 385 -8.75 21.79 -18.22
N LEU A 386 -9.74 20.97 -17.90
CA LEU A 386 -9.83 20.16 -16.69
C LEU A 386 -9.24 18.75 -16.86
N TRP A 387 -8.67 18.43 -18.03
CA TRP A 387 -8.15 17.10 -18.29
C TRP A 387 -6.95 17.13 -19.22
N TYR A 388 -5.87 16.47 -18.78
CA TYR A 388 -4.58 16.42 -19.49
C TYR A 388 -4.22 15.02 -20.01
N GLY A 389 -5.13 14.04 -19.89
CA GLY A 389 -4.91 12.66 -20.31
C GLY A 389 -4.41 11.74 -19.20
N TRP A 390 -4.68 10.44 -19.35
CA TRP A 390 -4.27 9.39 -18.39
C TRP A 390 -2.77 9.05 -18.52
N PHE A 391 -2.19 9.26 -19.72
CA PHE A 391 -0.83 8.82 -20.09
C PHE A 391 0.11 9.96 -20.47
N GLY A 392 -0.12 11.17 -19.93
CA GLY A 392 0.80 12.29 -20.11
C GLY A 392 1.17 12.50 -21.57
N ASN A 393 0.19 12.83 -22.42
CA ASN A 393 0.54 13.36 -23.72
C ASN A 393 1.28 14.67 -23.45
N GLY A 394 2.58 14.70 -23.75
CA GLY A 394 3.22 15.96 -24.07
C GLY A 394 2.41 16.70 -25.15
N THR A 395 2.78 17.93 -25.45
CA THR A 395 2.08 18.81 -26.41
C THR A 395 1.89 18.26 -27.85
N LYS A 396 2.24 16.99 -28.11
CA LYS A 396 2.01 16.27 -29.36
C LYS A 396 0.95 15.17 -29.17
N THR A 397 -0.04 15.16 -30.07
CA THR A 397 -1.12 14.17 -30.13
C THR A 397 -0.60 12.76 -30.37
N ASN A 398 -0.94 11.83 -29.48
CA ASN A 398 -0.63 10.40 -29.62
C ASN A 398 -1.57 9.70 -30.62
N TRP A 399 -1.04 8.69 -31.32
CA TRP A 399 -1.72 7.88 -32.33
C TRP A 399 -2.94 7.10 -31.81
N ILE A 400 -3.00 6.79 -30.51
CA ILE A 400 -4.11 6.05 -29.87
C ILE A 400 -5.24 6.98 -29.41
N THR A 401 -4.90 8.15 -28.85
CA THR A 401 -5.89 9.09 -28.30
C THR A 401 -6.59 9.92 -29.38
N GLY A 402 -5.93 10.15 -30.52
CA GLY A 402 -6.48 10.90 -31.65
C GLY A 402 -7.78 10.28 -32.21
N PRO A 403 -7.80 8.98 -32.53
CA PRO A 403 -8.99 8.28 -33.02
C PRO A 403 -10.17 8.30 -32.04
N VAL A 404 -9.91 8.06 -30.75
CA VAL A 404 -10.96 8.05 -29.71
C VAL A 404 -11.54 9.44 -29.50
N GLN A 405 -10.70 10.47 -29.47
CA GLN A 405 -11.14 11.85 -29.30
C GLN A 405 -11.93 12.35 -30.52
N THR A 406 -11.54 11.95 -31.74
CA THR A 406 -12.31 12.24 -32.96
C THR A 406 -13.63 11.48 -33.01
N PHE A 407 -13.68 10.23 -32.53
CA PHE A 407 -14.91 9.46 -32.40
C PHE A 407 -15.90 10.14 -31.44
N PHE A 408 -15.48 10.47 -30.21
CA PHE A 408 -16.32 11.18 -29.25
C PHE A 408 -16.81 12.53 -29.77
N ARG A 409 -15.92 13.31 -30.41
CA ARG A 409 -16.29 14.61 -30.98
C ARG A 409 -17.32 14.46 -32.11
N LYS A 410 -17.19 13.44 -32.97
CA LYS A 410 -18.18 13.14 -34.01
C LYS A 410 -19.52 12.68 -33.43
N SER A 411 -19.50 11.83 -32.40
CA SER A 411 -20.72 11.34 -31.74
C SER A 411 -21.47 12.47 -31.03
N VAL A 412 -20.77 13.33 -30.29
CA VAL A 412 -21.36 14.51 -29.62
C VAL A 412 -21.91 15.50 -30.65
N GLN A 413 -21.19 15.76 -31.75
CA GLN A 413 -21.70 16.62 -32.84
C GLN A 413 -22.94 16.03 -33.50
N LYS A 414 -23.02 14.71 -33.64
CA LYS A 414 -24.19 14.02 -34.19
C LYS A 414 -25.41 14.16 -33.27
N VAL A 415 -25.21 14.02 -31.95
CA VAL A 415 -26.24 14.24 -30.93
C VAL A 415 -26.71 15.70 -30.92
N ILE A 416 -25.79 16.67 -30.93
CA ILE A 416 -26.15 18.10 -30.96
C ILE A 416 -26.93 18.46 -32.24
N ARG A 417 -26.61 17.85 -33.38
CA ARG A 417 -27.37 18.04 -34.63
C ARG A 417 -28.77 17.43 -34.57
N LEU A 418 -28.97 16.36 -33.79
CA LEU A 418 -30.29 15.77 -33.57
C LEU A 418 -31.19 16.67 -32.71
N PHE A 419 -30.62 17.45 -31.78
CA PHE A 419 -31.34 18.45 -30.98
C PHE A 419 -31.49 19.83 -31.64
N LYS A 420 -30.90 20.03 -32.83
CA LYS A 420 -31.05 21.25 -33.64
C LYS A 420 -32.03 21.09 -34.81
N LYS A 421 -32.65 19.91 -34.95
CA LYS A 421 -33.91 19.71 -35.67
C LYS A 421 -35.03 19.79 -34.65
#